data_AF-A0AAX7UJZ4-F1
#
_entry.id   AF-A0AAX7UJZ4-F1
#
_cell.length_a   1.000
_cell.length_b   1.000
_cell.length_c   1.000
_cell.angle_alpha   90.00
_cell.angle_beta   90.00
_cell.angle_gamma   90.00
#
_symmetry.space_group_name_H-M   'P 1'
#
loop_
_entity.id
_entity.type
_entity.pdbx_description
1 polymer ?
#
loop_
_entity_poly.entity_id
_entity_poly.type
_entity_poly.pdbx_seq_one_letter_code
_entity_poly.pdbx_strand_id
1 'polypeptide(L)'
;MRRSEDTEQQVWESEVDMNPPKRLRTTETLTGVKEREVEKSTVDVSIVMPVYNASCWLDECLQAILVQDFSGSMELSVFDDASTDDSKKVVEGWRERLEAKGISVVISGHNSEQPKGVGYAKNKAICQSRGQYLCFQDADDIMLPQRVRLQYEASVLHKNTLIGCRVQRVPEGSTERYTRWINTLSQDQLITQMGSHKVTSEYTLIDA
;
A
#
# COMPACT_ATOMS: atom_id res chain seq x y z
N MET A 1 -52.88 50.20 -28.59
CA MET A 1 -53.79 49.20 -29.17
C MET A 1 -52.95 47.99 -29.56
N ARG A 2 -53.08 46.89 -28.79
CA ARG A 2 -52.85 45.43 -29.06
C ARG A 2 -51.56 45.01 -29.81
N ARG A 3 -50.71 44.19 -29.15
CA ARG A 3 -50.47 42.71 -29.33
C ARG A 3 -49.90 42.36 -30.72
N SER A 4 -48.92 41.49 -30.96
CA SER A 4 -48.32 40.32 -30.28
C SER A 4 -47.09 39.93 -31.15
N GLU A 5 -45.91 39.64 -30.61
CA GLU A 5 -45.39 38.32 -30.19
C GLU A 5 -45.23 37.25 -31.30
N ASP A 6 -44.08 36.58 -31.21
CA ASP A 6 -43.70 35.25 -31.69
C ASP A 6 -43.09 35.08 -33.10
N THR A 7 -41.77 34.88 -33.11
CA THR A 7 -41.16 33.89 -34.00
C THR A 7 -40.05 33.16 -33.23
N GLU A 8 -40.27 31.85 -33.10
CA GLU A 8 -39.51 30.87 -32.36
C GLU A 8 -38.04 30.78 -32.80
N GLN A 9 -37.11 30.77 -31.84
CA GLN A 9 -35.86 30.04 -31.97
C GLN A 9 -35.62 29.17 -30.74
N GLN A 10 -35.42 27.89 -31.04
CA GLN A 10 -35.35 26.73 -30.17
C GLN A 10 -34.11 26.72 -29.25
N VAL A 11 -34.40 26.51 -27.96
CA VAL A 11 -33.77 25.63 -26.95
C VAL A 11 -32.35 25.11 -27.23
N TRP A 12 -31.42 25.32 -26.28
CA TRP A 12 -30.55 24.29 -25.67
C TRP A 12 -29.82 24.86 -24.43
N GLU A 13 -30.54 24.95 -23.31
CA GLU A 13 -29.91 24.85 -21.99
C GLU A 13 -29.63 23.36 -21.75
N SER A 14 -28.35 22.97 -21.81
CA SER A 14 -27.93 21.65 -21.34
C SER A 14 -27.11 21.85 -20.06
N GLU A 15 -27.77 21.58 -18.93
CA GLU A 15 -27.08 21.28 -17.67
C GLU A 15 -26.27 19.99 -17.88
N VAL A 16 -24.96 20.13 -18.03
CA VAL A 16 -24.05 18.99 -17.97
C VAL A 16 -23.89 18.63 -16.50
N ASP A 17 -24.63 17.62 -16.05
CA ASP A 17 -24.45 16.98 -14.75
C ASP A 17 -23.03 16.38 -14.69
N MET A 18 -22.14 17.05 -13.94
CA MET A 18 -20.74 16.66 -13.75
C MET A 18 -20.56 15.57 -12.69
N ASN A 19 -21.63 14.90 -12.26
CA ASN A 19 -21.54 13.81 -11.30
C ASN A 19 -21.23 12.49 -12.02
N PRO A 20 -20.14 11.78 -11.69
CA PRO A 20 -19.84 10.49 -12.30
C PRO A 20 -21.00 9.51 -12.07
N PRO A 21 -21.36 8.66 -13.06
CA PRO A 21 -22.49 7.77 -12.94
C PRO A 21 -22.32 6.88 -11.70
N LYS A 22 -23.31 6.94 -10.80
CA LYS A 22 -23.39 6.05 -9.63
C LYS A 22 -23.44 4.61 -10.14
N ARG A 23 -22.32 3.88 -10.03
CA ARG A 23 -22.31 2.43 -10.22
C ARG A 23 -23.29 1.82 -9.22
N LEU A 24 -24.43 1.36 -9.70
CA LEU A 24 -25.32 0.49 -8.95
C LEU A 24 -24.52 -0.77 -8.58
N ARG A 25 -24.18 -0.93 -7.30
CA ARG A 25 -23.74 -2.23 -6.78
C ARG A 25 -24.95 -3.15 -6.81
N THR A 26 -24.97 -4.10 -7.73
CA THR A 26 -25.82 -5.28 -7.62
C THR A 26 -25.39 -6.04 -6.36
N THR A 27 -26.28 -6.14 -5.39
CA THR A 27 -26.13 -7.02 -4.24
C THR A 27 -26.41 -8.45 -4.71
N GLU A 28 -25.41 -9.09 -5.32
CA GLU A 28 -25.40 -10.53 -5.42
C GLU A 28 -24.85 -11.09 -4.12
N THR A 29 -25.74 -11.68 -3.34
CA THR A 29 -25.42 -12.42 -2.12
C THR A 29 -24.60 -13.65 -2.51
N LEU A 30 -23.27 -13.55 -2.43
CA LEU A 30 -22.37 -14.69 -2.59
C LEU A 30 -22.49 -15.62 -1.36
N THR A 31 -23.55 -16.42 -1.34
CA THR A 31 -23.69 -17.55 -0.41
C THR A 31 -22.75 -18.66 -0.87
N GLY A 32 -21.52 -18.70 -0.34
CA GLY A 32 -20.60 -19.78 -0.69
C GLY A 32 -19.12 -19.64 -0.35
N VAL A 33 -18.70 -18.67 0.48
CA VAL A 33 -17.34 -18.71 1.00
C VAL A 33 -17.31 -19.72 2.14
N LYS A 34 -16.86 -20.95 1.85
CA LYS A 34 -16.39 -21.86 2.90
C LYS A 34 -15.32 -21.11 3.68
N GLU A 35 -15.55 -20.91 4.98
CA GLU A 35 -14.50 -20.51 5.91
C GLU A 35 -13.38 -21.56 5.76
N ARG A 36 -12.32 -21.19 5.05
CA ARG A 36 -11.07 -21.94 5.15
C ARG A 36 -10.61 -21.73 6.58
N GLU A 37 -10.48 -22.81 7.34
CA GLU A 37 -9.67 -22.79 8.55
C GLU A 37 -8.30 -22.23 8.13
N VAL A 38 -8.04 -20.98 8.52
CA VAL A 38 -6.75 -20.34 8.27
C VAL A 38 -5.79 -21.05 9.22
N GLU A 39 -5.02 -22.00 8.70
CA GLU A 39 -3.82 -22.46 9.39
C GLU A 39 -3.08 -21.21 9.85
N LYS A 40 -2.92 -21.09 11.17
CA LYS A 40 -2.32 -19.91 11.78
C LYS A 40 -0.95 -19.73 11.14
N SER A 41 -0.79 -18.66 10.36
CA SER A 41 0.48 -18.38 9.71
C SER A 41 1.58 -18.30 10.76
N THR A 42 2.69 -18.98 10.50
CA THR A 42 3.89 -18.89 11.34
C THR A 42 4.67 -17.59 11.10
N VAL A 43 4.26 -16.78 10.12
CA VAL A 43 4.88 -15.51 9.75
C VAL A 43 4.03 -14.36 10.28
N ASP A 44 4.62 -13.51 11.12
CA ASP A 44 3.90 -12.36 11.68
C ASP A 44 3.71 -11.26 10.62
N VAL A 45 4.76 -10.95 9.85
CA VAL A 45 4.76 -9.85 8.88
C VAL A 45 5.37 -10.27 7.53
N SER A 46 4.64 -10.04 6.43
CA SER A 46 5.22 -10.05 5.08
C SER A 46 5.50 -8.64 4.62
N ILE A 47 6.77 -8.36 4.31
CA ILE A 47 7.17 -7.13 3.64
C ILE A 47 6.89 -7.31 2.14
N VAL A 48 5.97 -6.51 1.61
CA VAL A 48 5.51 -6.55 0.22
C VAL A 48 6.27 -5.49 -0.56
N MET A 49 7.16 -5.93 -1.46
CA MET A 49 8.03 -5.03 -2.21
C MET A 49 7.88 -5.22 -3.73
N PRO A 50 7.16 -4.31 -4.43
CA PRO A 50 7.19 -4.27 -5.88
C PRO A 50 8.51 -3.67 -6.37
N VAL A 51 9.05 -4.21 -7.47
CA VAL A 51 10.31 -3.75 -8.06
C VAL A 51 10.13 -3.53 -9.55
N TYR A 52 10.57 -2.37 -10.04
CA TYR A 52 10.74 -2.08 -11.46
C TYR A 52 11.86 -1.05 -11.63
N ASN A 53 12.97 -1.44 -12.25
CA ASN A 53 14.12 -0.56 -12.52
C ASN A 53 14.60 0.27 -11.32
N ALA A 54 14.82 -0.41 -10.19
CA ALA A 54 15.17 0.18 -8.91
C ALA A 54 16.60 -0.16 -8.43
N SER A 55 17.48 -0.64 -9.32
CA SER A 55 18.82 -1.14 -8.94
C SER A 55 19.64 -0.17 -8.10
N CYS A 56 19.52 1.14 -8.34
CA CYS A 56 20.26 2.17 -7.61
C CYS A 56 19.77 2.45 -6.19
N TRP A 57 18.56 2.02 -5.80
CA TRP A 57 18.00 2.24 -4.47
C TRP A 57 17.93 0.98 -3.60
N LEU A 58 17.97 -0.19 -4.25
CA LEU A 58 17.73 -1.47 -3.60
C LEU A 58 18.72 -1.78 -2.47
N ASP A 59 20.00 -1.42 -2.59
CA ASP A 59 20.97 -1.69 -1.52
C ASP A 59 20.60 -0.99 -0.20
N GLU A 60 20.18 0.28 -0.26
CA GLU A 60 19.76 1.03 0.93
C GLU A 60 18.42 0.51 1.47
N CYS A 61 17.45 0.23 0.59
CA CYS A 61 16.16 -0.33 0.97
C CYS A 61 16.27 -1.70 1.65
N LEU A 62 17.06 -2.62 1.06
CA LEU A 62 17.27 -3.97 1.59
C LEU A 62 18.10 -3.96 2.88
N GLN A 63 19.09 -3.07 2.99
CA GLN A 63 19.80 -2.86 4.25
C GLN A 63 18.85 -2.37 5.35
N ALA A 64 17.91 -1.46 5.04
CA ALA A 64 16.92 -0.96 6.00
C ALA A 64 15.95 -2.03 6.50
N ILE A 65 15.58 -2.98 5.62
CA ILE A 65 14.82 -4.18 5.98
C ILE A 65 15.62 -5.09 6.92
N LEU A 66 16.90 -5.33 6.60
CA LEU A 66 17.78 -6.22 7.37
C LEU A 66 17.97 -5.75 8.82
N VAL A 67 17.98 -4.44 9.06
CA VAL A 67 18.26 -3.83 10.37
C VAL A 67 17.02 -3.50 11.20
N GLN A 68 15.83 -3.99 10.80
CA GLN A 68 14.63 -3.83 11.62
C GLN A 68 14.83 -4.45 13.01
N ASP A 69 14.35 -3.76 14.05
CA ASP A 69 14.43 -4.18 15.46
C ASP A 69 13.28 -5.09 15.91
N PHE A 70 12.59 -5.71 14.95
CA PHE A 70 11.45 -6.57 15.20
C PHE A 70 11.86 -7.99 15.59
N SER A 71 11.32 -8.49 16.69
CA SER A 71 11.62 -9.83 17.23
C SER A 71 10.70 -10.94 16.71
N GLY A 72 9.61 -10.59 16.02
CA GLY A 72 8.70 -11.56 15.41
C GLY A 72 9.24 -12.10 14.08
N SER A 73 8.50 -13.04 13.48
CA SER A 73 8.89 -13.63 12.20
C SER A 73 8.54 -12.71 11.02
N MET A 74 9.51 -12.51 10.13
CA MET A 74 9.34 -11.71 8.91
C MET A 74 9.70 -12.50 7.67
N GLU A 75 9.02 -12.18 6.58
CA GLU A 75 9.45 -12.57 5.24
C GLU A 75 9.47 -11.34 4.33
N LEU A 76 10.29 -11.40 3.28
CA LEU A 76 10.33 -10.43 2.20
C LEU A 76 9.74 -11.06 0.93
N SER A 77 8.64 -10.48 0.45
CA SER A 77 7.97 -10.88 -0.78
C SER A 77 8.20 -9.84 -1.86
N VAL A 78 9.08 -10.19 -2.81
CA VAL A 78 9.46 -9.34 -3.93
C VAL A 78 8.76 -9.77 -5.21
N PHE A 79 8.21 -8.81 -5.93
CA PHE A 79 7.73 -9.02 -7.30
C PHE A 79 8.39 -8.04 -8.27
N ASP A 80 9.20 -8.59 -9.18
CA ASP A 80 9.83 -7.87 -10.28
C ASP A 80 8.87 -7.73 -11.47
N ASP A 81 8.48 -6.49 -11.77
CA ASP A 81 7.52 -6.13 -12.82
C ASP A 81 8.23 -5.86 -14.14
N ALA A 82 9.06 -6.81 -14.58
CA ALA A 82 9.89 -6.74 -15.79
C ALA A 82 10.96 -5.64 -15.79
N SER A 83 11.79 -5.57 -14.74
CA SER A 83 12.98 -4.72 -14.77
C SER A 83 13.92 -5.10 -15.92
N THR A 84 14.52 -4.08 -16.53
CA THR A 84 15.53 -4.19 -17.58
C THR A 84 16.93 -3.79 -17.10
N ASP A 85 17.04 -3.29 -15.87
CA ASP A 85 18.31 -3.00 -15.19
C ASP A 85 18.77 -4.16 -14.29
N ASP A 86 19.75 -3.91 -13.42
CA ASP A 86 20.30 -4.91 -12.51
C ASP A 86 19.41 -5.23 -11.30
N SER A 87 18.17 -4.72 -11.20
CA SER A 87 17.31 -4.84 -10.00
C SER A 87 17.18 -6.27 -9.50
N LYS A 88 16.84 -7.20 -10.41
CA LYS A 88 16.68 -8.62 -10.08
C LYS A 88 17.96 -9.23 -9.51
N LYS A 89 19.11 -8.86 -10.07
CA LYS A 89 20.42 -9.34 -9.62
C LYS A 89 20.76 -8.80 -8.22
N VAL A 90 20.46 -7.52 -7.95
CA VAL A 90 20.67 -6.92 -6.63
C VAL A 90 19.81 -7.65 -5.58
N VAL A 91 18.51 -7.82 -5.81
CA VAL A 91 17.62 -8.51 -4.84
C VAL A 91 18.11 -9.94 -4.55
N GLU A 92 18.47 -10.73 -5.59
CA GLU A 92 19.00 -12.08 -5.39
C GLU A 92 20.31 -12.08 -4.59
N GLY A 93 21.18 -11.08 -4.79
CA GLY A 93 22.43 -10.94 -4.03
C GLY A 93 22.23 -10.67 -2.53
N TRP A 94 21.07 -10.16 -2.12
CA TRP A 94 20.73 -9.92 -0.71
C TRP A 94 20.10 -11.11 0.00
N ARG A 95 19.65 -12.13 -0.74
CA ARG A 95 18.96 -13.31 -0.21
C ARG A 95 19.69 -13.94 0.98
N GLU A 96 20.97 -14.26 0.81
CA GLU A 96 21.76 -14.93 1.85
C GLU A 96 21.84 -14.10 3.14
N ARG A 97 22.03 -12.78 3.03
CA ARG A 97 22.12 -11.89 4.20
C ARG A 97 20.80 -11.80 4.95
N LEU A 98 19.69 -11.70 4.23
CA LEU A 98 18.34 -11.65 4.80
C LEU A 98 17.97 -12.98 5.46
N GLU A 99 18.20 -14.10 4.77
CA GLU A 99 17.90 -15.43 5.29
C GLU A 99 18.79 -15.77 6.50
N ALA A 100 20.06 -15.35 6.52
CA ALA A 100 20.93 -15.47 7.69
C ALA A 100 20.42 -14.68 8.90
N LYS A 101 19.63 -13.62 8.68
CA LYS A 101 18.94 -12.84 9.73
C LYS A 101 17.58 -13.43 10.10
N GLY A 102 17.16 -14.52 9.46
CA GLY A 102 15.85 -15.16 9.68
C GLY A 102 14.71 -14.55 8.87
N ILE A 103 15.02 -13.74 7.84
CA ILE A 103 14.03 -13.15 6.93
C ILE A 103 14.00 -14.00 5.66
N SER A 104 12.99 -14.85 5.50
CA SER A 104 12.83 -15.63 4.27
C SER A 104 12.53 -14.71 3.08
N VAL A 105 13.10 -15.01 1.91
CA VAL A 105 12.92 -14.16 0.72
C VAL A 105 12.22 -14.95 -0.39
N VAL A 106 11.11 -14.43 -0.89
CA VAL A 106 10.43 -14.95 -2.08
C VAL A 106 10.54 -13.91 -3.19
N ILE A 107 11.11 -14.31 -4.32
CA ILE A 107 11.30 -13.44 -5.48
C ILE A 107 10.57 -14.08 -6.65
N SER A 108 9.67 -13.33 -7.27
CA SER A 108 9.02 -13.74 -8.52
C SER A 108 8.86 -12.57 -9.46
N GLY A 109 8.38 -12.83 -10.66
CA GLY A 109 8.14 -11.83 -11.70
C GLY A 109 7.32 -12.43 -12.82
N HIS A 110 7.27 -11.76 -13.96
CA HIS A 110 6.61 -12.28 -15.16
C HIS A 110 7.45 -12.13 -16.41
N ASN A 111 7.10 -12.89 -17.45
CA ASN A 111 7.82 -12.90 -18.73
C ASN A 111 7.33 -11.84 -19.74
N SER A 112 6.52 -10.85 -19.32
CA SER A 112 6.18 -9.72 -20.20
C SER A 112 7.39 -8.80 -20.35
N GLU A 113 7.59 -8.24 -21.54
CA GLU A 113 8.67 -7.29 -21.83
C GLU A 113 8.44 -5.90 -21.22
N GLN A 114 7.20 -5.62 -20.81
CA GLN A 114 6.80 -4.33 -20.25
C GLN A 114 6.18 -4.50 -18.85
N PRO A 115 6.37 -3.51 -17.96
CA PRO A 115 5.75 -3.50 -16.65
C PRO A 115 4.23 -3.43 -16.74
N LYS A 116 3.54 -4.06 -15.79
CA LYS A 116 2.07 -3.99 -15.65
C LYS A 116 1.62 -3.01 -14.58
N GLY A 117 2.57 -2.35 -13.93
CA GLY A 117 2.39 -1.27 -12.96
C GLY A 117 2.46 -1.73 -11.51
N VAL A 118 2.76 -0.79 -10.62
CA VAL A 118 2.99 -1.03 -9.19
C VAL A 118 1.83 -1.76 -8.50
N GLY A 119 0.58 -1.50 -8.88
CA GLY A 119 -0.59 -2.20 -8.30
C GLY A 119 -0.64 -3.67 -8.70
N TYR A 120 -0.27 -4.00 -9.94
CA TYR A 120 -0.15 -5.39 -10.38
C TYR A 120 0.94 -6.11 -9.59
N ALA A 121 2.11 -5.48 -9.47
CA ALA A 121 3.26 -6.03 -8.74
C ALA A 121 2.94 -6.26 -7.25
N LYS A 122 2.34 -5.27 -6.58
CA LYS A 122 1.88 -5.39 -5.18
C LYS A 122 0.92 -6.57 -5.02
N ASN A 123 -0.08 -6.70 -5.89
CA ASN A 123 -1.04 -7.82 -5.83
C ASN A 123 -0.35 -9.18 -5.98
N LYS A 124 0.65 -9.30 -6.85
CA LYS A 124 1.40 -10.55 -7.02
C LYS A 124 2.29 -10.87 -5.83
N ALA A 125 2.99 -9.87 -5.27
CA ALA A 125 3.75 -10.03 -4.04
C ALA A 125 2.84 -10.40 -2.85
N ILE A 126 1.61 -9.87 -2.77
CA ILE A 126 0.62 -10.28 -1.76
C ILE A 126 0.23 -11.75 -1.94
N CYS A 127 -0.06 -12.19 -3.18
CA CYS A 127 -0.50 -13.57 -3.43
C CYS A 127 0.51 -14.64 -3.00
N GLN A 128 1.81 -14.33 -3.01
CA GLN A 128 2.85 -15.25 -2.54
C GLN A 128 3.24 -15.04 -1.07
N SER A 129 2.68 -14.02 -0.41
CA SER A 129 2.91 -13.72 1.00
C SER A 129 2.13 -14.65 1.91
N ARG A 130 2.68 -14.94 3.08
CA ARG A 130 2.11 -15.81 4.11
C ARG A 130 1.84 -15.09 5.43
N GLY A 131 2.38 -13.89 5.62
CA GLY A 131 2.31 -13.13 6.87
C GLY A 131 0.89 -12.83 7.32
N GLN A 132 0.69 -12.81 8.64
CA GLN A 132 -0.57 -12.37 9.23
C GLN A 132 -0.85 -10.88 8.91
N TYR A 133 0.19 -10.06 8.83
CA TYR A 133 0.13 -8.66 8.42
C TYR A 133 0.96 -8.41 7.17
N LEU A 134 0.49 -7.47 6.33
CA LEU A 134 1.20 -7.01 5.14
C LEU A 134 1.80 -5.64 5.41
N CYS A 135 3.13 -5.51 5.28
CA CYS A 135 3.84 -4.25 5.39
C CYS A 135 4.33 -3.83 3.99
N PHE A 136 3.76 -2.79 3.40
CA PHE A 136 4.18 -2.31 2.09
C PHE A 136 5.49 -1.52 2.18
N GLN A 137 6.45 -1.87 1.34
CA GLN A 137 7.72 -1.18 1.20
C GLN A 137 8.00 -0.95 -0.28
N ASP A 138 8.08 0.31 -0.70
CA ASP A 138 8.51 0.63 -2.06
C ASP A 138 10.05 0.51 -2.17
N ALA A 139 10.56 0.11 -3.34
CA ALA A 139 11.97 -0.25 -3.54
C ALA A 139 12.94 0.94 -3.47
N ASP A 140 12.42 2.16 -3.53
CA ASP A 140 13.13 3.44 -3.46
C ASP A 140 13.01 4.15 -2.09
N ASP A 141 12.34 3.52 -1.12
CA ASP A 141 12.18 4.04 0.24
C ASP A 141 13.13 3.36 1.23
N ILE A 142 13.43 4.06 2.33
CA ILE A 142 14.18 3.55 3.48
C ILE A 142 13.25 3.52 4.70
N MET A 143 13.12 2.35 5.33
CA MET A 143 12.39 2.23 6.60
C MET A 143 13.31 2.50 7.80
N LEU A 144 12.80 3.22 8.81
CA LEU A 144 13.50 3.37 10.08
C LEU A 144 13.54 2.03 10.84
N PRO A 145 14.59 1.73 11.64
CA PRO A 145 14.78 0.43 12.30
C PRO A 145 13.58 -0.06 13.14
N GLN A 146 12.84 0.86 13.74
CA GLN A 146 11.71 0.59 14.62
C GLN A 146 10.37 0.40 13.91
N ARG A 147 10.29 0.68 12.60
CA ARG A 147 9.01 0.80 11.88
C ARG A 147 8.16 -0.47 12.00
N VAL A 148 8.73 -1.64 11.69
CA VAL A 148 7.95 -2.89 11.67
C VAL A 148 7.43 -3.23 13.07
N ARG A 149 8.28 -3.12 14.10
CA ARG A 149 7.89 -3.41 15.49
C ARG A 149 6.75 -2.52 15.96
N LEU A 150 6.87 -1.20 15.76
CA LEU A 150 5.85 -0.24 16.19
C LEU A 150 4.53 -0.43 15.44
N GLN A 151 4.58 -0.67 14.14
CA GLN A 151 3.38 -0.92 13.34
C GLN A 151 2.70 -2.25 13.70
N TYR A 152 3.48 -3.29 13.99
CA TYR A 152 2.98 -4.57 14.44
C TYR A 152 2.29 -4.47 15.81
N GLU A 153 2.94 -3.85 16.80
CA GLU A 153 2.38 -3.63 18.15
C GLU A 153 1.04 -2.87 18.07
N ALA A 154 0.98 -1.80 17.28
CA ALA A 154 -0.26 -1.06 17.03
C ALA A 154 -1.33 -1.95 16.36
N SER A 155 -0.96 -2.77 15.39
CA SER A 155 -1.89 -3.67 14.67
C SER A 155 -2.44 -4.80 15.56
N VAL A 156 -1.70 -5.21 16.58
CA VAL A 156 -2.16 -6.20 17.58
C VAL A 156 -3.19 -5.58 18.51
N LEU A 157 -2.96 -4.34 18.95
CA LEU A 157 -3.88 -3.60 19.82
C LEU A 157 -5.15 -3.16 19.07
N HIS A 158 -5.06 -2.91 17.77
CA HIS A 158 -6.08 -2.19 17.00
C HIS A 158 -6.58 -3.03 15.83
N LYS A 159 -7.31 -4.10 16.16
CA LYS A 159 -7.90 -5.01 15.16
C LYS A 159 -8.75 -4.23 14.14
N ASN A 160 -8.72 -4.63 12.87
CA ASN A 160 -9.47 -4.02 11.76
C ASN A 160 -9.06 -2.58 11.40
N THR A 161 -7.80 -2.20 11.62
CA THR A 161 -7.27 -0.87 11.29
C THR A 161 -6.12 -0.98 10.29
N LEU A 162 -5.96 0.03 9.42
CA LEU A 162 -4.75 0.22 8.61
C LEU A 162 -3.79 1.11 9.37
N ILE A 163 -2.55 0.66 9.56
CA ILE A 163 -1.52 1.42 10.28
C ILE A 163 -0.58 2.09 9.27
N GLY A 164 -0.36 3.39 9.45
CA GLY A 164 0.59 4.19 8.69
C GLY A 164 1.60 4.89 9.60
N CYS A 165 2.55 5.60 9.02
CA CYS A 165 3.50 6.44 9.73
C CYS A 165 3.76 7.74 8.98
N ARG A 166 4.45 8.67 9.63
CA ARG A 166 5.00 9.85 8.96
C ARG A 166 6.10 9.44 7.99
N VAL A 167 6.39 10.32 7.04
CA VAL A 167 7.43 10.10 6.02
C VAL A 167 8.33 11.32 5.91
N GLN A 168 9.62 11.09 5.69
CA GLN A 168 10.58 12.13 5.33
C GLN A 168 10.97 11.93 3.87
N ARG A 169 11.11 13.03 3.12
CA ARG A 169 11.56 12.98 1.72
C ARG A 169 13.03 13.35 1.63
N VAL A 170 13.75 12.60 0.82
CA VAL A 170 15.15 12.84 0.47
C VAL A 170 15.27 12.81 -1.06
N PRO A 171 15.74 13.88 -1.73
CA PRO A 171 16.05 15.19 -1.15
C PRO A 171 14.79 15.92 -0.66
N GLU A 172 15.00 16.82 0.30
CA GLU A 172 13.94 17.68 0.84
C GLU A 172 13.29 18.52 -0.27
N GLY A 173 12.01 18.83 -0.14
CA GLY A 173 11.25 19.59 -1.16
C GLY A 173 10.63 18.75 -2.28
N SER A 174 10.88 17.44 -2.31
CA SER A 174 10.20 16.55 -3.26
C SER A 174 8.75 16.29 -2.82
N THR A 175 7.76 16.50 -3.70
CA THR A 175 6.32 16.28 -3.40
C THR A 175 5.79 16.99 -2.14
N GLU A 176 6.26 18.22 -1.85
CA GLU A 176 5.97 18.95 -0.61
C GLU A 176 4.51 18.95 -0.16
N ARG A 177 3.57 19.09 -1.11
CA ARG A 177 2.14 19.06 -0.80
C ARG A 177 1.73 17.75 -0.12
N TYR A 178 2.22 16.62 -0.62
CA TYR A 178 1.93 15.30 -0.07
C TYR A 178 2.61 15.13 1.29
N THR A 179 3.90 15.44 1.38
CA THR A 179 4.68 15.34 2.62
C THR A 179 4.08 16.19 3.75
N ARG A 180 3.68 17.43 3.44
CA ARG A 180 2.99 18.31 4.39
C ARG A 180 1.65 17.71 4.81
N TRP A 181 0.84 17.25 3.85
CA TRP A 181 -0.46 16.67 4.15
C TRP A 181 -0.33 15.45 5.08
N ILE A 182 0.44 14.43 4.71
CA ILE A 182 0.55 13.19 5.49
C ILE A 182 1.14 13.42 6.89
N ASN A 183 2.10 14.35 7.01
CA ASN A 183 2.74 14.63 8.30
C ASN A 183 1.96 15.61 9.19
N THR A 184 0.90 16.25 8.68
CA THR A 184 0.04 17.19 9.45
C THR A 184 -1.30 16.58 9.83
N LEU A 185 -1.57 15.32 9.45
CA LEU A 185 -2.78 14.62 9.84
C LEU A 185 -2.83 14.48 11.38
N SER A 186 -3.86 15.06 11.98
CA SER A 186 -4.20 14.82 13.38
C SER A 186 -4.75 13.40 13.58
N GLN A 187 -4.78 12.94 14.84
CA GLN A 187 -5.32 11.62 15.18
C GLN A 187 -6.75 11.43 14.67
N ASP A 188 -7.60 12.46 14.78
CA ASP A 188 -8.99 12.42 14.29
C ASP A 188 -9.09 12.32 12.76
N GLN A 189 -8.13 12.91 12.03
CA GLN A 189 -8.09 12.84 10.58
C GLN A 189 -7.61 11.46 10.08
N LEU A 190 -6.77 10.76 10.86
CA LEU A 190 -6.33 9.41 10.55
C LEU A 190 -7.45 8.36 10.71
N ILE A 191 -8.44 8.63 11.58
CA ILE A 191 -9.60 7.73 11.82
C ILE A 191 -10.58 7.70 10.63
N THR A 192 -10.50 8.64 9.70
CA THR A 192 -11.55 8.87 8.69
C THR A 192 -11.24 8.22 7.33
N GLN A 193 -11.18 6.88 7.29
CA GLN A 193 -11.48 6.09 6.07
C GLN A 193 -12.28 4.80 6.33
N MET A 194 -12.74 4.57 7.57
CA MET A 194 -13.73 3.53 7.86
C MET A 194 -15.13 4.11 7.64
N GLY A 195 -15.73 3.78 6.50
CA GLY A 195 -17.12 4.10 6.22
C GLY A 195 -18.04 3.59 7.33
N SER A 196 -18.62 4.55 8.07
CA SER A 196 -19.84 4.45 8.86
C SER A 196 -19.99 3.17 9.68
N HIS A 197 -19.36 3.11 10.87
CA HIS A 197 -19.95 2.67 12.14
C HIS A 197 -19.07 3.32 13.24
N LYS A 198 -19.67 4.11 14.13
CA LYS A 198 -18.97 4.74 15.26
C LYS A 198 -18.25 3.66 16.06
N VAL A 199 -16.92 3.64 16.01
CA VAL A 199 -16.08 3.02 17.02
C VAL A 199 -15.12 4.10 17.49
N THR A 200 -15.38 4.63 18.68
CA THR A 200 -14.44 5.45 19.42
C THR A 200 -13.34 4.53 19.95
N SER A 201 -12.14 4.60 19.39
CA SER A 201 -10.96 3.97 19.97
C SER A 201 -9.80 4.97 19.93
N GLU A 202 -9.36 5.38 21.11
CA GLU A 202 -8.18 6.22 21.33
C GLU A 202 -6.93 5.45 20.90
N TYR A 203 -6.21 5.93 19.88
CA TYR A 203 -4.94 5.36 19.46
C TYR A 203 -3.82 6.39 19.56
N THR A 204 -2.64 5.91 19.92
CA THR A 204 -1.45 6.72 20.20
C THR A 204 -0.59 6.80 18.94
N LEU A 205 -0.25 8.01 18.49
CA LEU A 205 0.82 8.20 17.51
C LEU A 205 2.12 7.73 18.14
N ILE A 206 2.73 6.70 17.56
CA ILE A 206 4.10 6.38 17.87
C ILE A 206 4.95 7.26 16.97
N ASP A 207 5.42 8.38 17.52
CA ASP A 207 6.46 9.19 16.91
C ASP A 207 7.72 8.30 16.80
N ALA A 208 8.15 8.05 15.56
CA ALA A 208 9.40 7.36 15.26
C ALA A 208 10.52 8.37 15.02
#